data_AF-A0A1C6GXG4-F1
#
_entry.id   AF-A0A1C6GXG4-F1
#
_cell.length_a   1.000
_cell.length_b   1.000
_cell.length_c   1.000
_cell.angle_alpha   90.00
_cell.angle_beta   90.00
_cell.angle_gamma   90.00
#
_symmetry.space_group_name_H-M   'P 1'
#
loop_
_entity.id
_entity.type
_entity.pdbx_description
1 polymer ?
#
loop_
_entity_poly.entity_id
_entity_poly.type
_entity_poly.pdbx_seq_one_letter_code
_entity_poly.pdbx_strand_id
1 'polypeptide(L)'
;MEIVRVTEKNYAQFSDMLFERANGRPRTEEERRTADRQDRRTQLAQLQYPGCWVYAACEDQRMIGWCTLLFLPKLGRYQGRGSLFVDELWVRPNNRRQGVASALLKKAEQRAQKQGCCDLRLLVAGYNSPAQALYQKCGYRDQAAARYLQKSCVPSPFGTAGDSAPPAQL
;
A
#
# COMPACT_ATOMS: atom_id res chain seq x y z
N MET A 1 -16.46 3.60 9.72
CA MET A 1 -15.12 3.21 9.24
C MET A 1 -14.05 3.34 10.33
N GLU A 2 -13.26 2.28 10.53
CA GLU A 2 -12.10 2.21 11.45
C GLU A 2 -10.82 1.95 10.65
N ILE A 3 -9.66 2.50 11.08
CA ILE A 3 -8.36 2.14 10.48
C ILE A 3 -7.60 1.20 11.42
N VAL A 4 -7.41 -0.05 10.99
CA VAL A 4 -6.77 -1.11 11.76
C VAL A 4 -5.39 -1.45 11.19
N ARG A 5 -4.45 -1.85 12.06
CA ARG A 5 -3.17 -2.41 11.60
C ARG A 5 -3.39 -3.83 11.09
N VAL A 6 -2.83 -4.15 9.92
CA VAL A 6 -2.77 -5.53 9.44
C VAL A 6 -1.66 -6.26 10.18
N THR A 7 -2.02 -7.41 10.73
CA THR A 7 -1.18 -8.31 11.52
C THR A 7 -1.55 -9.74 11.14
N GLU A 8 -0.83 -10.71 11.68
CA GLU A 8 -1.17 -12.13 11.47
C GLU A 8 -2.61 -12.47 11.87
N LYS A 9 -3.14 -11.86 12.94
CA LYS A 9 -4.48 -12.13 13.47
C LYS A 9 -5.62 -11.79 12.50
N ASN A 10 -5.46 -10.73 11.71
CA ASN A 10 -6.46 -10.26 10.74
C ASN A 10 -6.00 -10.42 9.28
N TYR A 11 -4.92 -11.16 9.05
CA TYR A 11 -4.34 -11.32 7.71
C TYR A 11 -5.27 -12.04 6.74
N ALA A 12 -6.11 -12.96 7.22
CA ALA A 12 -7.05 -13.67 6.36
C ALA A 12 -8.00 -12.71 5.61
N GLN A 13 -8.56 -11.71 6.30
CA GLN A 13 -9.40 -10.69 5.68
C GLN A 13 -8.61 -9.82 4.69
N PHE A 14 -7.36 -9.50 5.03
CA PHE A 14 -6.49 -8.74 4.14
C PHE A 14 -6.14 -9.53 2.87
N SER A 15 -5.85 -10.83 3.00
CA SER A 15 -5.57 -11.74 1.88
C SER A 15 -6.78 -11.83 0.93
N ASP A 16 -8.00 -11.86 1.45
CA ASP A 16 -9.20 -11.84 0.61
C ASP A 16 -9.36 -10.52 -0.16
N MET A 17 -8.95 -9.40 0.44
CA MET A 17 -8.92 -8.10 -0.26
C MET A 17 -7.84 -8.05 -1.34
N LEU A 18 -6.64 -8.63 -1.10
CA LEU A 18 -5.60 -8.77 -2.12
C LEU A 18 -6.07 -9.64 -3.28
N PHE A 19 -6.74 -10.76 -2.99
CA PHE A 19 -7.33 -11.63 -3.99
C PHE A 19 -8.36 -10.89 -4.84
N GLU A 20 -9.25 -10.14 -4.21
CA GLU A 20 -10.27 -9.39 -4.92
C GLU A 20 -9.68 -8.28 -5.78
N ARG A 21 -8.62 -7.58 -5.32
CA ARG A 21 -7.89 -6.63 -6.16
C ARG A 21 -7.35 -7.29 -7.42
N ALA A 22 -6.78 -8.49 -7.29
CA ALA A 22 -6.17 -9.21 -8.40
C ALA A 22 -7.20 -9.80 -9.38
N ASN A 23 -8.35 -10.26 -8.89
CA ASN A 23 -9.33 -11.03 -9.67
C ASN A 23 -10.62 -10.26 -10.00
N GLY A 24 -10.83 -9.09 -9.41
CA GLY A 24 -12.06 -8.30 -9.58
C GLY A 24 -13.30 -8.93 -8.94
N ARG A 25 -13.16 -10.03 -8.18
CA ARG A 25 -14.26 -10.72 -7.49
C ARG A 25 -13.86 -11.23 -6.11
N PRO A 26 -14.82 -11.44 -5.19
CA PRO A 26 -14.54 -12.09 -3.92
C PRO A 26 -13.97 -13.50 -4.09
N ARG A 27 -13.12 -13.90 -3.13
CA ARG A 27 -12.58 -15.25 -3.04
C ARG A 27 -13.66 -16.24 -2.58
N THR A 28 -13.75 -17.39 -3.22
CA THR A 28 -14.64 -18.48 -2.80
C THR A 28 -14.06 -19.24 -1.61
N GLU A 29 -14.89 -20.07 -0.96
CA GLU A 29 -14.43 -20.89 0.16
C GLU A 29 -13.44 -21.99 -0.28
N GLU A 30 -13.63 -22.55 -1.47
CA GLU A 30 -12.71 -23.53 -2.04
C GLU A 30 -11.33 -22.91 -2.30
N GLU A 31 -11.28 -21.71 -2.87
CA GLU A 31 -10.04 -20.96 -3.10
C GLU A 31 -9.33 -20.57 -1.80
N ARG A 32 -10.09 -20.33 -0.71
CA ARG A 32 -9.49 -20.12 0.61
C ARG A 32 -8.82 -21.38 1.14
N ARG A 33 -9.40 -22.55 0.89
CA ARG A 33 -8.86 -23.85 1.34
C ARG A 33 -7.64 -24.30 0.56
N THR A 34 -7.62 -24.03 -0.74
CA THR A 34 -6.52 -24.41 -1.64
C THR A 34 -5.41 -23.37 -1.72
N ALA A 35 -5.57 -22.22 -1.07
CA ALA A 35 -4.53 -21.20 -0.97
C ALA A 35 -3.22 -21.80 -0.42
N ASP A 36 -2.12 -21.58 -1.13
CA ASP A 36 -0.82 -22.16 -0.81
C ASP A 36 -0.32 -21.72 0.58
N ARG A 37 0.03 -22.71 1.42
CA ARG A 37 0.63 -22.49 2.75
C ARG A 37 1.97 -21.76 2.64
N GLN A 38 2.75 -22.00 1.58
CA GLN A 38 4.06 -21.38 1.39
C GLN A 38 3.93 -19.89 1.06
N ASP A 39 2.98 -19.53 0.20
CA ASP A 39 2.66 -18.12 -0.10
C ASP A 39 2.23 -17.37 1.16
N ARG A 40 1.35 -17.96 1.97
CA ARG A 40 0.91 -17.37 3.24
C ARG A 40 2.08 -17.10 4.18
N ARG A 41 3.02 -18.04 4.31
CA ARG A 41 4.21 -17.87 5.17
C ARG A 41 5.06 -16.70 4.70
N THR A 42 5.31 -16.62 3.40
CA THR A 42 6.12 -15.56 2.79
C THR A 42 5.46 -14.19 2.98
N GLN A 43 4.14 -14.10 2.76
CA GLN A 43 3.39 -12.86 2.95
C GLN A 43 3.37 -12.40 4.42
N LEU A 44 3.19 -13.32 5.37
CA LEU A 44 3.24 -12.99 6.79
C LEU A 44 4.63 -12.50 7.22
N ALA A 45 5.71 -13.06 6.66
CA ALA A 45 7.06 -12.58 6.91
C ALA A 45 7.27 -11.14 6.42
N GLN A 46 6.67 -10.76 5.29
CA GLN A 46 6.74 -9.38 4.78
C GLN A 46 6.06 -8.37 5.71
N LEU A 47 4.96 -8.74 6.36
CA LEU A 47 4.30 -7.88 7.37
C LEU A 47 5.18 -7.61 8.61
N GLN A 48 6.12 -8.52 8.88
CA GLN A 48 7.04 -8.42 10.00
C GLN A 48 8.33 -7.65 9.64
N TYR A 49 8.48 -7.23 8.38
CA TYR A 49 9.68 -6.52 7.95
C TYR A 49 9.87 -5.22 8.77
N PRO A 50 11.04 -5.02 9.40
CA PRO A 50 11.29 -3.81 10.17
C PRO A 50 11.12 -2.54 9.34
N GLY A 51 10.34 -1.58 9.84
CA GLY A 51 10.03 -0.37 9.09
C GLY A 51 8.88 -0.52 8.08
N CYS A 52 8.23 -1.67 8.01
CA CYS A 52 7.01 -1.87 7.22
C CYS A 52 5.76 -1.77 8.11
N TRP A 53 4.75 -1.05 7.64
CA TRP A 53 3.43 -1.00 8.26
C TRP A 53 2.34 -1.08 7.21
N VAL A 54 1.41 -2.02 7.40
CA VAL A 54 0.21 -2.12 6.58
C VAL A 54 -1.00 -1.73 7.43
N TYR A 55 -1.79 -0.79 6.96
CA TYR A 55 -3.06 -0.39 7.58
C TYR A 55 -4.21 -0.66 6.63
N ALA A 56 -5.31 -1.19 7.15
CA ALA A 56 -6.54 -1.41 6.40
C ALA A 56 -7.66 -0.53 6.95
N ALA A 57 -8.49 -0.01 6.05
CA ALA A 57 -9.76 0.60 6.40
C ALA A 57 -10.83 -0.48 6.50
N CYS A 58 -11.54 -0.52 7.62
CA CYS A 58 -12.57 -1.49 7.93
C CYS A 58 -13.93 -0.80 8.08
N GLU A 59 -14.95 -1.35 7.43
CA GLU A 59 -16.34 -0.93 7.54
C GLU A 59 -17.21 -2.19 7.56
N ASP A 60 -18.17 -2.25 8.49
CA ASP A 60 -19.04 -3.41 8.70
C ASP A 60 -18.29 -4.76 8.73
N GLN A 61 -17.18 -4.80 9.48
CA GLN A 61 -16.26 -5.95 9.60
C GLN A 61 -15.58 -6.40 8.30
N ARG A 62 -15.64 -5.59 7.24
CA ARG A 62 -14.97 -5.85 5.96
C ARG A 62 -13.86 -4.84 5.71
N MET A 63 -12.69 -5.33 5.29
CA MET A 63 -11.63 -4.46 4.82
C MET A 63 -11.97 -3.91 3.42
N ILE A 64 -11.97 -2.58 3.30
CA ILE A 64 -12.40 -1.85 2.10
C ILE A 64 -11.30 -1.05 1.41
N GLY A 65 -10.12 -1.01 2.00
CA GLY A 65 -8.92 -0.41 1.41
C GLY A 65 -7.71 -0.62 2.31
N TRP A 66 -6.52 -0.36 1.80
CA TRP A 66 -5.30 -0.38 2.60
C TRP A 66 -4.27 0.64 2.13
N CYS A 67 -3.30 0.88 3.00
CA CYS A 67 -2.04 1.49 2.63
C CYS A 67 -0.86 0.72 3.23
N THR A 68 0.24 0.68 2.47
CA THR A 68 1.52 0.12 2.88
C THR A 68 2.53 1.25 3.06
N LEU A 69 3.21 1.26 4.20
CA LEU A 69 4.17 2.29 4.59
C LEU A 69 5.54 1.68 4.80
N LEU A 70 6.56 2.34 4.25
CA LEU A 70 7.95 1.94 4.37
C LEU A 70 8.78 3.06 5.01
N PHE A 71 9.56 2.72 6.03
CA PHE A 71 10.54 3.64 6.60
C PHE A 71 11.77 3.73 5.70
N LEU A 72 12.14 4.95 5.32
CA LEU A 72 13.32 5.25 4.53
C LEU A 72 14.33 6.00 5.40
N PRO A 73 15.40 5.35 5.89
CA PRO A 73 16.46 6.06 6.60
C PRO A 73 17.13 7.09 5.69
N LYS A 74 17.49 8.25 6.25
CA LYS A 74 18.21 9.32 5.54
C LYS A 74 19.55 9.56 6.21
N LEU A 75 20.52 8.69 5.90
CA LEU A 75 21.87 8.75 6.47
C LEU A 75 22.51 10.11 6.18
N GLY A 76 23.01 10.78 7.23
CA GLY A 76 23.68 12.07 7.13
C GLY A 76 22.81 13.26 6.72
N ARG A 77 21.47 13.11 6.65
CA ARG A 77 20.52 14.20 6.38
C ARG A 77 19.49 14.32 7.50
N TYR A 78 18.76 15.43 7.53
CA TYR A 78 17.64 15.66 8.45
C TYR A 78 17.95 15.39 9.94
N GLN A 79 19.18 15.66 10.38
CA GLN A 79 19.62 15.40 11.75
C GLN A 79 19.39 13.94 12.20
N GLY A 80 19.54 12.98 11.28
CA GLY A 80 19.34 11.56 11.54
C GLY A 80 17.88 11.07 11.48
N ARG A 81 16.93 11.95 11.13
CA ARG A 81 15.51 11.59 10.94
C ARG A 81 15.29 10.95 9.57
N GLY A 82 14.40 9.98 9.51
CA GLY A 82 13.99 9.32 8.26
C GLY A 82 12.80 9.97 7.56
N SER A 83 12.39 9.35 6.47
CA SER A 83 11.13 9.61 5.78
C SER A 83 10.22 8.40 5.92
N LEU A 84 8.90 8.60 5.91
CA LEU A 84 7.97 7.52 5.66
C LEU A 84 7.49 7.60 4.21
N PHE A 85 7.34 6.45 3.54
CA PHE A 85 6.89 6.38 2.15
C PHE A 85 5.60 5.57 2.08
N VAL A 86 4.56 6.11 1.43
CA VAL A 86 3.36 5.36 1.06
C VAL A 86 3.66 4.62 -0.23
N ASP A 87 3.91 3.32 -0.09
CA ASP A 87 4.27 2.44 -1.21
C ASP A 87 3.05 2.04 -2.03
N GLU A 88 1.97 1.67 -1.32
CA GLU A 88 0.69 1.36 -1.92
C GLU A 88 -0.44 2.07 -1.18
N LEU A 89 -1.45 2.50 -1.93
CA LEU A 89 -2.73 2.96 -1.43
C LEU A 89 -3.81 2.46 -2.38
N TRP A 90 -4.76 1.71 -1.87
CA TRP A 90 -5.87 1.21 -2.67
C TRP A 90 -7.17 1.19 -1.88
N VAL A 91 -8.25 1.48 -2.58
CA VAL A 91 -9.61 1.41 -2.06
C VAL A 91 -10.48 0.68 -3.08
N ARG A 92 -11.33 -0.23 -2.58
CA ARG A 92 -12.33 -0.95 -3.38
C ARG A 92 -13.10 0.03 -4.27
N PRO A 93 -13.33 -0.27 -5.55
CA PRO A 93 -14.03 0.64 -6.46
C PRO A 93 -15.35 1.20 -5.89
N ASN A 94 -16.18 0.35 -5.28
CA ASN A 94 -17.48 0.70 -4.72
C ASN A 94 -17.40 1.52 -3.42
N ASN A 95 -16.23 1.61 -2.78
CA ASN A 95 -16.00 2.38 -1.55
C ASN A 95 -15.19 3.65 -1.79
N ARG A 96 -14.94 4.01 -3.06
CA ARG A 96 -14.23 5.25 -3.40
C ARG A 96 -15.11 6.47 -3.18
N ARG A 97 -14.46 7.64 -3.10
CA ARG A 97 -15.10 8.95 -2.88
C ARG A 97 -15.88 9.07 -1.56
N GLN A 98 -15.72 8.10 -0.65
CA GLN A 98 -16.32 8.08 0.69
C GLN A 98 -15.31 8.46 1.80
N GLY A 99 -14.15 9.03 1.45
CA GLY A 99 -13.13 9.47 2.41
C GLY A 99 -12.17 8.37 2.91
N VAL A 100 -12.32 7.13 2.45
CA VAL A 100 -11.48 5.97 2.84
C VAL A 100 -9.99 6.25 2.65
N ALA A 101 -9.60 6.69 1.46
CA ALA A 101 -8.20 6.97 1.13
C ALA A 101 -7.63 8.11 1.99
N SER A 102 -8.41 9.17 2.23
CA SER A 102 -8.00 10.27 3.12
C SER A 102 -7.80 9.80 4.56
N ALA A 103 -8.64 8.89 5.07
CA ALA A 103 -8.46 8.34 6.41
C ALA A 103 -7.20 7.46 6.52
N LEU A 104 -6.89 6.67 5.49
CA LEU A 104 -5.65 5.90 5.39
C LEU A 104 -4.42 6.81 5.36
N LEU A 105 -4.45 7.89 4.57
CA LEU A 105 -3.36 8.88 4.50
C LEU A 105 -3.16 9.61 5.84
N LYS A 106 -4.26 9.98 6.53
CA LYS A 106 -4.19 10.54 7.88
C LYS A 106 -3.54 9.57 8.86
N LYS A 107 -3.83 8.27 8.75
CA LYS A 107 -3.15 7.25 9.57
C LYS A 107 -1.67 7.15 9.25
N ALA A 108 -1.30 7.26 7.98
CA ALA A 108 0.09 7.28 7.54
C ALA A 108 0.85 8.49 8.11
N GLU A 109 0.24 9.67 8.11
CA GLU A 109 0.78 10.89 8.72
C GLU A 109 1.02 10.70 10.22
N GLN A 110 0.03 10.19 10.96
CA GLN A 110 0.18 9.87 12.39
C GLN A 110 1.33 8.88 12.63
N ARG A 111 1.52 7.90 11.73
CA ARG A 111 2.62 6.95 11.84
C ARG A 111 3.96 7.63 11.61
N ALA A 112 4.07 8.52 10.62
CA ALA A 112 5.28 9.28 10.33
C ALA A 112 5.68 10.17 11.51
N GLN A 113 4.71 10.89 12.09
CA GLN A 113 4.90 11.70 13.29
C GLN A 113 5.40 10.86 14.48
N LYS A 114 4.75 9.71 14.75
CA LYS A 114 5.16 8.79 15.82
C LYS A 114 6.57 8.22 15.61
N GLN A 115 6.99 8.04 14.36
CA GLN A 115 8.33 7.54 14.02
C GLN A 115 9.39 8.65 14.06
N GLY A 116 9.01 9.92 14.25
CA GLY A 116 9.92 11.06 14.20
C GLY A 116 10.42 11.37 12.78
N CYS A 117 9.68 10.97 11.75
CA CYS A 117 10.03 11.27 10.36
C CYS A 117 9.92 12.76 10.07
N CYS A 118 10.77 13.26 9.16
CA CYS A 118 10.70 14.63 8.69
C CYS A 118 9.59 14.87 7.67
N ASP A 119 9.23 13.83 6.93
CA ASP A 119 8.22 13.92 5.89
C ASP A 119 7.55 12.56 5.63
N LEU A 120 6.42 12.64 4.91
CA LEU A 120 5.67 11.53 4.35
C LEU A 120 5.64 11.71 2.83
N ARG A 121 6.11 10.71 2.10
CA ARG A 121 6.33 10.77 0.64
C ARG A 121 5.53 9.70 -0.07
N LEU A 122 5.24 9.93 -1.35
CA LEU A 122 4.65 8.95 -2.27
C LEU A 122 4.99 9.33 -3.71
N LEU A 123 4.77 8.40 -4.64
CA LEU A 123 4.79 8.67 -6.07
C LEU A 123 3.38 8.49 -6.63
N VAL A 124 3.01 9.34 -7.58
CA VAL A 124 1.74 9.25 -8.31
C VAL A 124 2.02 9.39 -9.79
N ALA A 125 1.32 8.60 -10.61
CA ALA A 125 1.45 8.70 -12.06
C ALA A 125 0.90 10.05 -12.55
N GLY A 126 1.59 10.66 -13.53
CA GLY A 126 1.22 11.97 -14.07
C GLY A 126 -0.17 12.03 -14.71
N TYR A 127 -0.70 10.89 -15.18
CA TYR A 127 -2.05 10.79 -15.73
C TYR A 127 -3.14 10.52 -14.68
N ASN A 128 -2.79 10.21 -13.42
CA ASN A 128 -3.76 9.87 -12.38
C ASN A 128 -4.27 11.13 -11.67
N SER A 129 -5.04 11.95 -12.39
CA SER A 129 -5.63 13.19 -11.87
C SER A 129 -6.51 12.98 -10.62
N PRO A 130 -7.33 11.90 -10.51
CA PRO A 130 -8.09 11.63 -9.29
C PRO A 130 -7.22 11.45 -8.04
N ALA A 131 -6.13 10.68 -8.14
CA ALA A 131 -5.20 10.48 -7.03
C ALA A 131 -4.41 11.76 -6.71
N GLN A 132 -3.95 12.51 -7.73
CA GLN A 132 -3.28 13.79 -7.52
C GLN A 132 -4.16 14.78 -6.75
N ALA A 133 -5.43 14.92 -7.13
CA ALA A 133 -6.38 15.78 -6.43
C ALA A 133 -6.62 15.33 -4.97
N LEU A 134 -6.68 14.02 -4.72
CA LEU A 134 -6.74 13.47 -3.37
C LEU A 134 -5.50 13.88 -2.54
N TYR A 135 -4.30 13.67 -3.09
CA TYR A 135 -3.06 13.95 -2.37
C TYR A 135 -2.92 15.45 -2.07
N GLN A 136 -3.23 16.33 -3.02
CA GLN A 136 -3.25 17.78 -2.80
C GLN A 136 -4.24 18.17 -1.69
N LYS A 137 -5.46 17.61 -1.70
CA LYS A 137 -6.45 17.81 -0.63
C LYS A 137 -5.94 17.33 0.74
N CYS A 138 -5.11 16.28 0.77
CA CYS A 138 -4.48 15.78 1.98
C CYS A 138 -3.18 16.52 2.36
N GLY A 139 -2.86 17.65 1.72
CA GLY A 139 -1.73 18.50 2.07
C GLY A 139 -0.39 18.12 1.43
N TYR A 140 -0.37 17.11 0.56
CA TYR A 140 0.82 16.80 -0.24
C TYR A 140 1.05 17.89 -1.28
N ARG A 141 2.32 18.13 -1.60
CA ARG A 141 2.74 19.11 -2.60
C ARG A 141 3.73 18.48 -3.55
N ASP A 142 3.58 18.77 -4.83
CA ASP A 142 4.54 18.34 -5.85
C ASP A 142 5.92 18.90 -5.53
N GLN A 143 6.92 18.03 -5.49
CA GLN A 143 8.31 18.42 -5.22
C GLN A 143 9.15 18.45 -6.51
N ALA A 144 8.89 17.52 -7.43
CA ALA A 144 9.57 17.43 -8.72
C ALA A 144 8.81 16.50 -9.67
N ALA A 145 8.98 16.71 -10.98
CA ALA A 145 8.71 15.67 -11.97
C ALA A 145 9.84 14.64 -11.95
N ALA A 146 9.51 13.35 -11.97
CA ALA A 146 10.49 12.26 -11.89
C ALA A 146 10.24 11.20 -12.96
N ARG A 147 11.31 10.54 -13.40
CA ARG A 147 11.24 9.31 -14.22
C ARG A 147 11.36 8.09 -13.30
N TYR A 148 10.45 7.14 -13.43
CA TYR A 148 10.56 5.85 -12.76
C TYR A 148 11.39 4.90 -13.62
N LEU A 149 12.52 4.42 -13.10
CA LEU A 149 13.42 3.50 -13.79
C LEU A 149 13.55 2.24 -12.95
N GLN A 150 13.46 1.07 -13.60
CA GLN A 150 13.58 -0.23 -12.95
C GLN A 150 14.53 -1.12 -13.75
N LYS A 151 15.31 -1.94 -13.04
CA LYS A 151 16.12 -3.00 -13.61
C LYS A 151 15.88 -4.28 -12.79
N SER A 152 15.60 -5.37 -13.46
CA SER A 152 15.42 -6.67 -12.80
C SER A 152 16.75 -7.17 -12.23
N CYS A 153 16.78 -7.52 -10.94
CA CYS A 153 17.96 -8.06 -10.25
C CYS A 153 18.02 -9.60 -10.26
N VAL A 154 16.90 -10.25 -10.53
CA VAL A 154 16.77 -11.69 -10.76
C VAL A 154 15.87 -11.91 -11.98
N PRO A 155 16.02 -13.03 -12.71
CA PRO A 155 15.05 -13.41 -13.73
C PRO A 155 13.66 -13.43 -13.11
N SER A 156 12.68 -12.82 -13.77
CA SER A 156 11.32 -12.79 -13.25
C SER A 156 10.82 -14.23 -13.06
N PRO A 157 10.30 -14.60 -11.88
CA PRO A 157 9.68 -15.91 -11.67
C PRO A 157 8.43 -16.07 -12.54
N PHE A 158 7.83 -14.97 -12.97
CA PHE A 158 6.85 -14.91 -14.04
C PHE A 158 7.64 -14.71 -15.34
N GLY A 159 7.93 -15.80 -16.07
CA GLY A 159 8.84 -15.83 -17.24
C GLY A 159 8.69 -14.64 -18.20
N THR A 160 9.75 -14.33 -18.97
CA THR A 160 9.96 -13.14 -19.83
C THR A 160 8.70 -12.46 -20.40
N ALA A 161 7.94 -11.77 -19.55
CA ALA A 161 6.93 -10.82 -19.96
C ALA A 161 7.66 -9.48 -20.04
N GLY A 162 8.06 -9.11 -21.24
CA GLY A 162 8.67 -7.81 -21.50
C GLY A 162 7.81 -6.70 -20.90
N ASP A 163 8.45 -5.82 -20.13
CA ASP A 163 8.04 -4.44 -19.83
C ASP A 163 6.53 -4.13 -19.83
N SER A 164 5.71 -4.97 -19.20
CA SER A 164 4.35 -4.56 -18.85
C SER A 164 4.42 -3.85 -17.52
N ALA A 165 4.54 -2.53 -17.60
CA ALA A 165 4.24 -1.64 -16.48
C ALA A 165 2.96 -2.14 -15.79
N PRO A 166 2.89 -2.15 -14.44
CA PRO A 166 1.64 -2.49 -13.78
C PRO A 166 0.55 -1.56 -14.31
N PRO A 167 -0.65 -2.08 -14.64
CA PRO A 167 -1.72 -1.27 -15.17
C PRO A 167 -1.97 -0.11 -14.22
N ALA A 168 -1.99 1.09 -14.78
CA ALA A 168 -2.45 2.33 -14.18
C ALA A 168 -3.56 2.07 -13.16
N GLN A 169 -3.20 2.04 -11.87
CA GLN A 169 -4.19 1.81 -10.83
C GLN A 169 -4.94 3.12 -10.58
N LEU A 170 -6.24 3.03 -10.85
CA LEU A 170 -7.34 3.99 -10.68
C LEU A 170 -7.21 4.98 -9.51
#